data_AF-A0A455UDC9-F1
#
_entry.id   AF-A0A455UDC9-F1
#
_cell.length_a   1.000
_cell.length_b   1.000
_cell.length_c   1.000
_cell.angle_alpha   90.00
_cell.angle_beta   90.00
_cell.angle_gamma   90.00
#
_symmetry.space_group_name_H-M   'P 1'
#
loop_
_entity.id
_entity.type
_entity.pdbx_description
1 polymer ?
#
loop_
_entity_poly.entity_id
_entity_poly.type
_entity_poly.pdbx_seq_one_letter_code
_entity_poly.pdbx_strand_id
1 'polypeptide(L)'
;MWSAPTAKRFTATNTAGSKCSSPWDRYAEPNDTASCWVRVAQGWAGGGYGSIAIPRIGHEVIVSFLEGDPDQPLVTGRTYHAVNTAPYPLPEHKTRTVLRTQSHKAEGFNELRFEDQAGEEQIWLHAQKDLELLTLNDRTEEIRRDSHLKVHNDRISEIDNDDHHTVHNNRHTQVDGDDHLKINGTRHEKIGQAHLMEAGQEVHHKAGMKVVIEAGAEITLKAGGSFLKIDPSGVTIVGPQVKINSGGSPGSGSGQAAQGPRLAEEAETESHQAVAPVNRPAQLKTLLKAPPSCEICEDPSQGTL
;
A
#
# COMPACT_ATOMS: atom_id res chain seq x y z
N MET A 1 -1.60 45.76 29.36
CA MET A 1 -1.04 45.42 28.03
C MET A 1 -0.23 44.15 28.22
N TRP A 2 -0.81 42.98 27.99
CA TRP A 2 -0.13 41.69 28.22
C TRP A 2 0.84 41.42 27.07
N SER A 3 2.15 41.45 27.32
CA SER A 3 3.16 41.03 26.34
C SER A 3 3.15 39.51 26.23
N ALA A 4 2.79 38.98 25.06
CA ALA A 4 2.86 37.56 24.73
C ALA A 4 4.29 37.01 24.89
N PRO A 5 4.48 35.72 25.23
CA PRO A 5 5.80 35.14 25.41
C PRO A 5 6.56 35.10 24.08
N THR A 6 7.81 35.55 24.12
CA THR A 6 8.65 35.72 22.92
C THR A 6 9.15 34.36 22.44
N ALA A 7 8.35 33.67 21.61
CA ALA A 7 8.83 32.50 20.88
C ALA A 7 9.99 32.90 19.97
N LYS A 8 11.08 32.12 19.96
CA LYS A 8 12.29 32.43 19.17
C LYS A 8 12.70 31.24 18.30
N ARG A 9 13.46 31.52 17.24
CA ARG A 9 13.91 30.54 16.24
C ARG A 9 15.25 29.92 16.65
N PHE A 10 15.38 28.61 16.49
CA PHE A 10 16.58 27.82 16.80
C PHE A 10 16.82 26.78 15.71
N THR A 11 18.03 26.19 15.68
CA THR A 11 18.38 25.11 14.73
C THR A 11 18.63 23.81 15.49
N ALA A 12 18.02 22.70 15.07
CA ALA A 12 18.25 21.40 15.70
C ALA A 12 19.66 20.84 15.42
N THR A 13 20.30 20.25 16.44
CA THR A 13 21.67 19.69 16.40
C THR A 13 21.75 18.19 16.76
N ASN A 14 20.67 17.55 17.24
CA ASN A 14 20.61 16.09 17.53
C ASN A 14 19.15 15.52 17.48
N THR A 15 18.97 14.18 17.38
CA THR A 15 17.73 13.48 16.99
C THR A 15 17.09 12.53 18.03
N ALA A 16 17.32 12.66 19.34
CA ALA A 16 16.61 11.87 20.38
C ALA A 16 16.43 12.69 21.67
N GLY A 17 15.31 13.43 21.76
CA GLY A 17 15.32 14.75 22.39
C GLY A 17 15.97 15.73 21.41
N SER A 18 15.56 17.00 21.33
CA SER A 18 16.20 17.93 20.40
C SER A 18 17.18 18.80 21.16
N LYS A 19 18.46 18.73 20.82
CA LYS A 19 19.40 19.80 21.16
C LYS A 19 19.31 20.87 20.09
N CYS A 20 19.40 22.13 20.49
CA CYS A 20 19.14 23.27 19.63
C CYS A 20 20.23 24.31 19.80
N SER A 21 20.78 24.81 18.69
CA SER A 21 21.67 25.96 18.69
C SER A 21 20.86 27.26 18.60
N SER A 22 21.22 28.21 19.45
CA SER A 22 20.58 29.52 19.52
C SER A 22 21.32 30.55 18.66
N PRO A 23 20.62 31.41 17.91
CA PRO A 23 21.26 32.48 17.12
C PRO A 23 22.04 33.52 17.94
N TRP A 24 21.77 33.65 19.25
CA TRP A 24 22.46 34.60 20.12
C TRP A 24 23.53 33.95 21.02
N ASP A 25 23.67 32.63 20.99
CA ASP A 25 24.79 31.96 21.64
C ASP A 25 26.05 32.12 20.76
N ARG A 26 27.05 32.82 21.29
CA ARG A 26 28.32 33.11 20.61
C ARG A 26 29.46 32.24 21.12
N TYR A 27 29.21 31.43 22.16
CA TYR A 27 30.24 30.68 22.88
C TYR A 27 30.16 29.19 22.59
N ALA A 28 28.94 28.65 22.40
CA ALA A 28 28.77 27.25 22.06
C ALA A 28 28.95 27.01 20.56
N GLU A 29 29.66 25.93 20.22
CA GLU A 29 29.66 25.42 18.85
C GLU A 29 28.28 24.81 18.51
N PRO A 30 27.83 24.88 17.24
CA PRO A 30 26.53 24.36 16.82
C PRO A 30 26.56 22.82 16.67
N ASN A 31 26.92 22.13 17.75
CA ASN A 31 27.05 20.69 17.84
C ASN A 31 26.15 20.12 18.97
N ASP A 32 26.41 18.90 19.41
CA ASP A 32 25.65 18.22 20.46
C ASP A 32 25.92 18.78 21.87
N THR A 33 26.78 19.77 22.05
CA THR A 33 26.99 20.46 23.33
C THR A 33 26.24 21.79 23.42
N ALA A 34 25.59 22.22 22.35
CA ALA A 34 24.95 23.53 22.24
C ALA A 34 23.82 23.81 23.23
N SER A 35 23.14 22.78 23.74
CA SER A 35 22.06 22.94 24.71
C SER A 35 21.81 21.68 25.54
N CYS A 36 20.97 21.82 26.56
CA CYS A 36 20.29 20.70 27.18
C CYS A 36 19.33 20.00 26.18
N TRP A 37 18.79 18.84 26.58
CA TRP A 37 17.74 18.19 25.80
C TRP A 37 16.42 18.96 25.91
N VAL A 38 15.88 19.37 24.77
CA VAL A 38 14.61 20.10 24.69
C VAL A 38 13.50 19.16 24.23
N ARG A 39 12.35 19.23 24.89
CA ARG A 39 11.15 18.49 24.48
C ARG A 39 10.56 19.08 23.20
N VAL A 40 9.89 18.25 22.41
CA VAL A 40 9.28 18.65 21.13
C VAL A 40 7.78 18.38 21.17
N ALA A 41 6.98 19.42 21.05
CA ALA A 41 5.55 19.32 20.89
C ALA A 41 5.22 18.51 19.62
N GLN A 42 4.24 17.61 19.73
CA GLN A 42 3.69 16.84 18.62
C GLN A 42 2.25 17.27 18.36
N GLY A 43 1.77 17.08 17.12
CA GLY A 43 0.37 17.40 16.77
C GLY A 43 -0.65 16.57 17.54
N TRP A 44 -0.31 15.31 17.85
CA TRP A 44 -1.11 14.42 18.69
C TRP A 44 -0.20 13.46 19.47
N ALA A 45 -0.30 13.44 20.81
CA ALA A 45 0.53 12.58 21.67
C ALA A 45 -0.30 11.97 22.80
N GLY A 46 -0.55 10.66 22.71
CA GLY A 46 -1.22 9.84 23.73
C GLY A 46 -0.27 8.87 24.43
N GLY A 47 -0.79 8.11 25.38
CA GLY A 47 -0.04 7.09 26.13
C GLY A 47 0.23 5.83 25.30
N GLY A 48 1.13 5.91 24.32
CA GLY A 48 1.49 4.81 23.41
C GLY A 48 0.90 4.90 22.00
N TYR A 49 0.27 6.03 21.64
CA TYR A 49 -0.29 6.28 20.31
C TYR A 49 -0.18 7.78 19.96
N GLY A 50 -0.30 8.12 18.68
CA GLY A 50 -0.29 9.50 18.19
C GLY A 50 0.61 9.69 16.99
N SER A 51 0.95 10.95 16.71
CA SER A 51 1.87 11.35 15.64
C SER A 51 3.25 11.61 16.20
N ILE A 52 4.29 11.11 15.53
CA ILE A 52 5.67 11.50 15.83
C ILE A 52 6.39 11.93 14.55
N ALA A 53 6.88 13.17 14.56
CA ALA A 53 7.84 13.63 13.58
C ALA A 53 9.03 14.17 14.37
N ILE A 54 10.24 13.65 14.17
CA ILE A 54 11.43 14.10 14.92
C ILE A 54 12.12 15.21 14.10
N PRO A 55 12.48 16.37 14.69
CA PRO A 55 13.29 17.36 13.99
C PRO A 55 14.65 16.74 13.62
N ARG A 56 15.11 16.93 12.37
CA ARG A 56 16.44 16.49 11.95
C ARG A 56 17.43 17.63 12.10
N ILE A 57 18.72 17.29 12.14
CA ILE A 57 19.80 18.28 12.19
C ILE A 57 19.66 19.27 11.04
N GLY A 58 19.77 20.56 11.34
CA GLY A 58 19.61 21.65 10.38
C GLY A 58 18.17 22.15 10.20
N HIS A 59 17.16 21.47 10.76
CA HIS A 59 15.79 22.00 10.75
C HIS A 59 15.66 23.22 11.68
N GLU A 60 14.97 24.25 11.21
CA GLU A 60 14.58 25.39 12.03
C GLU A 60 13.36 25.02 12.89
N VAL A 61 13.47 25.29 14.18
CA VAL A 61 12.44 25.02 15.19
C VAL A 61 12.08 26.29 15.94
N ILE A 62 10.81 26.39 16.34
CA ILE A 62 10.32 27.45 17.23
C ILE A 62 10.42 26.92 18.65
N VAL A 63 11.15 27.62 19.51
CA VAL A 63 11.25 27.30 20.95
C VAL A 63 10.49 28.36 21.73
N SER A 64 9.56 27.89 22.56
CA SER A 64 8.91 28.64 23.61
C SER A 64 9.57 28.31 24.95
N PHE A 65 9.43 29.20 25.91
CA PHE A 65 9.97 29.04 27.26
C PHE A 65 8.80 28.94 28.24
N LEU A 66 8.75 27.87 29.04
CA LEU A 66 7.67 27.66 30.00
C LEU A 66 7.70 28.77 31.06
N GLU A 67 6.57 29.43 31.29
CA GLU A 67 6.48 30.62 32.18
C GLU A 67 7.49 31.74 31.84
N GLY A 68 8.00 31.76 30.61
CA GLY A 68 9.03 32.71 30.18
C GLY A 68 10.44 32.41 30.70
N ASP A 69 10.65 31.29 31.40
CA ASP A 69 11.94 30.87 31.97
C ASP A 69 12.89 30.35 30.87
N PRO A 70 14.01 31.05 30.57
CA PRO A 70 15.00 30.64 29.58
C PRO A 70 15.58 29.24 29.83
N ASP A 71 15.58 28.77 31.07
CA ASP A 71 16.10 27.45 31.46
C ASP A 71 15.10 26.31 31.24
N GLN A 72 13.86 26.62 30.85
CA GLN A 72 12.80 25.65 30.55
C GLN A 72 12.31 25.74 29.09
N PRO A 73 13.19 25.45 28.10
CA PRO A 73 12.82 25.48 26.70
C PRO A 73 11.88 24.33 26.32
N LEU A 74 11.01 24.59 25.35
CA LEU A 74 10.11 23.64 24.71
C LEU A 74 9.99 23.99 23.22
N VAL A 75 10.27 23.04 22.33
CA VAL A 75 10.01 23.22 20.90
C VAL A 75 8.50 23.13 20.66
N THR A 76 7.90 24.20 20.14
CA THR A 76 6.45 24.34 19.93
C THR A 76 6.04 24.37 18.46
N GLY A 77 6.99 24.50 17.53
CA GLY A 77 6.70 24.53 16.11
C GLY A 77 7.92 24.36 15.22
N ARG A 78 7.68 24.35 13.92
CA ARG A 78 8.71 24.29 12.86
C ARG A 78 8.32 25.20 11.72
N THR A 79 9.31 25.70 11.01
CA THR A 79 9.11 26.58 9.87
C THR A 79 9.99 26.18 8.70
N TYR A 80 9.45 26.34 7.49
CA TYR A 80 10.26 26.40 6.28
C TYR A 80 10.93 27.78 6.17
N HIS A 81 12.08 27.83 5.51
CA HIS A 81 12.84 29.04 5.21
C HIS A 81 13.55 28.88 3.86
N ALA A 82 14.42 29.83 3.49
CA ALA A 82 15.03 29.89 2.16
C ALA A 82 15.91 28.67 1.79
N VAL A 83 16.44 27.93 2.77
CA VAL A 83 17.26 26.73 2.55
C VAL A 83 16.43 25.47 2.78
N ASN A 84 15.66 25.40 3.87
CA ASN A 84 14.66 24.35 4.09
C ASN A 84 13.31 24.79 3.50
N THR A 85 13.11 24.59 2.20
CA THR A 85 11.90 25.02 1.49
C THR A 85 10.76 24.03 1.65
N ALA A 86 9.52 24.50 1.38
CA ALA A 86 8.36 23.62 1.32
C ALA A 86 8.54 22.50 0.27
N PRO A 87 7.86 21.35 0.41
CA PRO A 87 8.00 20.20 -0.51
C PRO A 87 7.63 20.50 -1.96
N TYR A 88 6.83 21.55 -2.19
CA TYR A 88 6.39 22.03 -3.48
C TYR A 88 6.53 23.57 -3.56
N PRO A 89 6.87 24.12 -4.73
CA PRO A 89 6.88 25.57 -4.94
C PRO A 89 5.55 26.25 -4.59
N LEU A 90 5.64 27.36 -3.85
CA LEU A 90 4.50 28.21 -3.51
C LEU A 90 4.68 29.58 -4.18
N PRO A 91 3.59 30.22 -4.67
CA PRO A 91 2.18 29.88 -4.47
C PRO A 91 1.57 28.93 -5.52
N GLU A 92 2.36 28.42 -6.47
CA GLU A 92 1.88 27.58 -7.57
C GLU A 92 1.05 26.37 -7.10
N HIS A 93 1.49 25.68 -6.05
CA HIS A 93 0.84 24.50 -5.51
C HIS A 93 0.10 24.74 -4.18
N LYS A 94 -0.57 25.89 -4.06
CA LYS A 94 -1.29 26.30 -2.84
C LYS A 94 -2.47 25.38 -2.45
N THR A 95 -2.97 24.55 -3.35
CA THR A 95 -4.08 23.60 -3.16
C THR A 95 -3.61 22.21 -2.74
N ARG A 96 -2.30 22.00 -2.53
CA ARG A 96 -1.75 20.71 -2.12
C ARG A 96 -1.60 20.61 -0.61
N THR A 97 -2.11 19.52 -0.05
CA THR A 97 -1.84 19.08 1.32
C THR A 97 -0.91 17.88 1.30
N VAL A 98 0.20 17.91 2.04
CA VAL A 98 1.29 16.94 1.88
C VAL A 98 1.85 16.47 3.23
N LEU A 99 1.99 15.16 3.36
CA LEU A 99 2.84 14.50 4.35
C LEU A 99 3.98 13.79 3.62
N ARG A 100 5.13 14.45 3.48
CA ARG A 100 6.34 13.90 2.84
C ARG A 100 7.41 13.62 3.89
N THR A 101 7.97 12.41 3.84
CA THR A 101 9.15 12.00 4.61
C THR A 101 10.41 12.07 3.75
N GLN A 102 11.58 11.78 4.30
CA GLN A 102 12.81 11.68 3.51
C GLN A 102 13.60 10.49 4.02
N SER A 103 14.09 9.64 3.12
CA SER A 103 14.98 8.53 3.48
C SER A 103 16.16 9.05 4.30
N HIS A 104 16.54 8.33 5.36
CA HIS A 104 17.69 8.70 6.18
C HIS A 104 18.92 7.94 5.69
N LYS A 105 20.01 8.66 5.40
CA LYS A 105 21.26 8.10 4.82
C LYS A 105 21.05 7.38 3.47
N ALA A 106 19.97 7.71 2.78
CA ALA A 106 19.68 7.26 1.42
C ALA A 106 18.86 8.35 0.71
N GLU A 107 18.79 8.27 -0.61
CA GLU A 107 17.93 9.15 -1.40
C GLU A 107 16.48 8.64 -1.40
N GLY A 108 15.54 9.53 -1.75
CA GLY A 108 14.12 9.18 -1.86
C GLY A 108 13.23 9.61 -0.70
N PHE A 109 11.94 9.32 -0.83
CA PHE A 109 10.91 9.77 0.09
C PHE A 109 9.64 8.90 0.04
N ASN A 110 8.92 8.83 1.16
CA ASN A 110 7.52 8.37 1.18
C ASN A 110 6.60 9.58 1.26
N GLU A 111 5.44 9.52 0.62
CA GLU A 111 4.48 10.63 0.61
C GLU A 111 3.03 10.18 0.56
N LEU A 112 2.20 10.92 1.31
CA LEU A 112 0.77 11.02 1.09
C LEU A 112 0.45 12.47 0.71
N ARG A 113 -0.18 12.67 -0.45
CA ARG A 113 -0.56 13.98 -0.97
C ARG A 113 -2.02 14.01 -1.39
N PHE A 114 -2.66 15.13 -1.11
CA PHE A 114 -3.99 15.51 -1.58
C PHE A 114 -3.86 16.75 -2.46
N GLU A 115 -4.46 16.71 -3.65
CA GLU A 115 -4.67 17.86 -4.54
C GLU A 115 -6.16 18.22 -4.50
N ASP A 116 -6.46 19.47 -4.14
CA ASP A 116 -7.82 19.98 -3.98
C ASP A 116 -8.24 20.97 -5.09
N GLN A 117 -7.44 21.06 -6.17
CA GLN A 117 -7.80 21.84 -7.34
C GLN A 117 -9.03 21.23 -8.04
N ALA A 118 -10.09 22.02 -8.18
CA ALA A 118 -11.36 21.57 -8.74
C ALA A 118 -11.19 20.99 -10.17
N GLY A 119 -11.66 19.76 -10.38
CA GLY A 119 -11.54 19.03 -11.64
C GLY A 119 -10.22 18.29 -11.85
N GLU A 120 -9.27 18.46 -10.92
CA GLU A 120 -7.94 17.84 -10.91
C GLU A 120 -7.66 17.16 -9.56
N GLU A 121 -8.71 16.84 -8.79
CA GLU A 121 -8.56 16.27 -7.46
C GLU A 121 -7.83 14.93 -7.50
N GLN A 122 -6.87 14.75 -6.60
CA GLN A 122 -6.04 13.55 -6.58
C GLN A 122 -5.55 13.23 -5.17
N ILE A 123 -5.61 11.94 -4.83
CA ILE A 123 -4.81 11.36 -3.75
C ILE A 123 -3.62 10.64 -4.38
N TRP A 124 -2.42 10.93 -3.90
CA TRP A 124 -1.20 10.25 -4.33
C TRP A 124 -0.50 9.63 -3.13
N LEU A 125 -0.27 8.32 -3.22
CA LEU A 125 0.44 7.53 -2.23
C LEU A 125 1.72 6.99 -2.89
N HIS A 126 2.86 7.28 -2.26
CA HIS A 126 4.16 6.82 -2.72
C HIS A 126 4.92 6.14 -1.59
N ALA A 127 5.28 4.88 -1.84
CA ALA A 127 6.22 4.12 -1.03
C ALA A 127 7.56 4.04 -1.75
N GLN A 128 8.64 4.44 -1.08
CA GLN A 128 9.99 4.43 -1.64
C GLN A 128 10.56 3.01 -1.84
N LYS A 129 10.06 2.06 -1.05
CA LYS A 129 10.49 0.66 -1.06
C LYS A 129 9.25 -0.23 -0.99
N ASP A 130 8.98 -0.82 0.17
CA ASP A 130 7.88 -1.77 0.35
C ASP A 130 6.61 -1.02 0.78
N LEU A 131 5.45 -1.48 0.28
CA LEU A 131 4.12 -1.02 0.71
C LEU A 131 3.34 -2.24 1.20
N GLU A 132 3.16 -2.34 2.51
CA GLU A 132 2.35 -3.37 3.13
C GLU A 132 0.97 -2.81 3.50
N LEU A 133 -0.08 -3.58 3.16
CA LEU A 133 -1.46 -3.24 3.49
C LEU A 133 -2.10 -4.43 4.20
N LEU A 134 -2.11 -4.38 5.53
CA LEU A 134 -2.77 -5.38 6.37
C LEU A 134 -4.19 -4.92 6.75
N THR A 135 -5.20 -5.69 6.33
CA THR A 135 -6.61 -5.47 6.71
C THR A 135 -7.07 -6.66 7.54
N LEU A 136 -7.44 -6.43 8.81
CA LEU A 136 -7.79 -7.50 9.75
C LEU A 136 -9.24 -8.01 9.61
N ASN A 137 -10.07 -7.31 8.84
CA ASN A 137 -11.46 -7.67 8.60
C ASN A 137 -11.78 -7.45 7.12
N ASP A 138 -12.62 -6.48 6.79
CA ASP A 138 -13.10 -6.28 5.43
C ASP A 138 -12.37 -5.15 4.71
N ARG A 139 -11.94 -5.38 3.47
CA ARG A 139 -11.54 -4.34 2.50
C ARG A 139 -12.63 -4.19 1.44
N THR A 140 -13.13 -2.97 1.27
CA THR A 140 -14.05 -2.61 0.18
C THR A 140 -13.39 -1.60 -0.75
N GLU A 141 -13.49 -1.82 -2.06
CA GLU A 141 -12.94 -0.92 -3.08
C GLU A 141 -13.98 -0.69 -4.20
N GLU A 142 -14.31 0.57 -4.47
CA GLU A 142 -15.21 0.98 -5.54
C GLU A 142 -14.47 1.94 -6.48
N ILE A 143 -14.29 1.54 -7.74
CA ILE A 143 -13.76 2.40 -8.79
C ILE A 143 -14.89 2.73 -9.76
N ARG A 144 -15.30 4.00 -9.80
CA ARG A 144 -16.44 4.45 -10.63
C ARG A 144 -16.14 4.59 -12.12
N ARG A 145 -14.87 4.53 -12.49
CA ARG A 145 -14.41 4.68 -13.86
C ARG A 145 -13.42 3.57 -14.21
N ASP A 146 -12.12 3.89 -14.23
CA ASP A 146 -11.08 2.98 -14.73
C ASP A 146 -10.10 2.62 -13.60
N SER A 147 -9.71 1.35 -13.53
CA SER A 147 -8.64 0.87 -12.65
C SER A 147 -7.48 0.33 -13.50
N HIS A 148 -6.28 0.85 -13.25
CA HIS A 148 -5.06 0.46 -13.96
C HIS A 148 -4.07 -0.17 -12.98
N LEU A 149 -3.73 -1.45 -13.21
CA LEU A 149 -2.70 -2.16 -12.46
C LEU A 149 -1.53 -2.51 -13.38
N LYS A 150 -0.32 -2.07 -13.00
CA LYS A 150 0.92 -2.44 -13.68
C LYS A 150 1.88 -3.05 -12.67
N VAL A 151 2.23 -4.32 -12.88
CA VAL A 151 3.21 -5.05 -12.07
C VAL A 151 4.37 -5.41 -12.98
N HIS A 152 5.59 -5.06 -12.58
CA HIS A 152 6.79 -5.22 -13.40
C HIS A 152 7.45 -6.60 -13.27
N ASN A 153 7.16 -7.31 -12.18
CA ASN A 153 7.65 -8.66 -11.93
C ASN A 153 6.45 -9.59 -11.69
N ASP A 154 6.38 -10.24 -10.53
CA ASP A 154 5.33 -11.21 -10.23
C ASP A 154 4.11 -10.58 -9.54
N ARG A 155 2.92 -11.07 -9.89
CA ARG A 155 1.71 -10.93 -9.07
C ARG A 155 1.30 -12.32 -8.58
N ILE A 156 1.34 -12.53 -7.27
CA ILE A 156 0.93 -13.77 -6.62
C ILE A 156 -0.30 -13.46 -5.78
N SER A 157 -1.36 -14.26 -5.93
CA SER A 157 -2.63 -14.09 -5.22
C SER A 157 -3.13 -15.43 -4.74
N GLU A 158 -3.47 -15.50 -3.47
CA GLU A 158 -4.05 -16.67 -2.81
C GLU A 158 -5.41 -16.26 -2.22
N ILE A 159 -6.44 -17.05 -2.52
CA ILE A 159 -7.79 -16.89 -2.00
C ILE A 159 -8.17 -18.22 -1.36
N ASP A 160 -8.30 -18.23 -0.04
CA ASP A 160 -8.51 -19.47 0.73
C ASP A 160 -9.88 -20.11 0.52
N ASN A 161 -10.86 -19.31 0.10
CA ASN A 161 -12.23 -19.76 -0.13
C ASN A 161 -12.68 -19.46 -1.57
N ASP A 162 -13.64 -18.58 -1.76
CA ASP A 162 -14.28 -18.37 -3.07
C ASP A 162 -13.78 -17.11 -3.77
N ASP A 163 -13.42 -17.24 -5.05
CA ASP A 163 -13.20 -16.12 -5.97
C ASP A 163 -14.36 -16.03 -6.97
N HIS A 164 -15.15 -14.96 -6.86
CA HIS A 164 -16.25 -14.68 -7.77
C HIS A 164 -15.85 -13.57 -8.75
N HIS A 165 -15.79 -13.91 -10.03
CA HIS A 165 -15.43 -12.96 -11.08
C HIS A 165 -16.50 -12.88 -12.17
N THR A 166 -17.03 -11.68 -12.40
CA THR A 166 -18.00 -11.41 -13.47
C THR A 166 -17.47 -10.32 -14.40
N VAL A 167 -17.45 -10.60 -15.69
CA VAL A 167 -17.12 -9.63 -16.75
C VAL A 167 -18.33 -9.54 -17.68
N HIS A 168 -18.91 -8.35 -17.80
CA HIS A 168 -20.13 -8.15 -18.58
C HIS A 168 -19.88 -8.07 -20.09
N ASN A 169 -18.70 -7.63 -20.48
CA ASN A 169 -18.32 -7.50 -21.89
C ASN A 169 -17.17 -8.47 -22.21
N ASN A 170 -16.06 -7.97 -22.73
CA ASN A 170 -14.96 -8.82 -23.18
C ASN A 170 -13.90 -9.02 -22.10
N ARG A 171 -13.38 -10.25 -22.00
CA ARG A 171 -12.13 -10.56 -21.30
C ARG A 171 -11.08 -10.93 -22.34
N HIS A 172 -9.97 -10.19 -22.36
CA HIS A 172 -8.79 -10.52 -23.17
C HIS A 172 -7.70 -11.07 -22.25
N THR A 173 -7.18 -12.24 -22.58
CA THR A 173 -6.06 -12.87 -21.88
C THR A 173 -5.02 -13.25 -22.92
N GLN A 174 -3.78 -12.82 -22.71
CA GLN A 174 -2.62 -13.24 -23.49
C GLN A 174 -1.57 -13.76 -22.53
N VAL A 175 -1.05 -14.95 -22.82
CA VAL A 175 0.03 -15.58 -22.08
C VAL A 175 1.12 -15.90 -23.09
N ASP A 176 2.26 -15.24 -22.98
CA ASP A 176 3.38 -15.45 -23.90
C ASP A 176 4.20 -16.71 -23.52
N GLY A 177 4.11 -17.14 -22.26
CA GLY A 177 4.67 -18.39 -21.74
C GLY A 177 3.63 -19.50 -21.64
N ASP A 178 3.80 -20.38 -20.66
CA ASP A 178 2.89 -21.50 -20.42
C ASP A 178 1.66 -21.08 -19.60
N ASP A 179 0.49 -21.56 -20.00
CA ASP A 179 -0.76 -21.46 -19.21
C ASP A 179 -1.10 -22.83 -18.59
N HIS A 180 -1.06 -22.90 -17.26
CA HIS A 180 -1.34 -24.11 -16.50
C HIS A 180 -2.66 -24.00 -15.73
N LEU A 181 -3.57 -24.95 -16.00
CA LEU A 181 -4.84 -25.06 -15.28
C LEU A 181 -4.97 -26.44 -14.63
N LYS A 182 -5.00 -26.46 -13.30
CA LYS A 182 -5.26 -27.66 -12.51
C LYS A 182 -6.58 -27.50 -11.75
N ILE A 183 -7.53 -28.37 -12.05
CA ILE A 183 -8.85 -28.39 -11.39
C ILE A 183 -9.01 -29.77 -10.75
N ASN A 184 -9.10 -29.81 -9.42
CA ASN A 184 -9.34 -31.05 -8.68
C ASN A 184 -10.82 -31.46 -8.70
N GLY A 185 -11.72 -30.47 -8.81
CA GLY A 185 -13.16 -30.67 -8.95
C GLY A 185 -13.60 -30.78 -10.41
N THR A 186 -14.65 -30.05 -10.78
CA THR A 186 -15.22 -30.05 -12.13
C THR A 186 -14.98 -28.73 -12.85
N ARG A 187 -14.74 -28.78 -14.17
CA ARG A 187 -14.75 -27.62 -15.07
C ARG A 187 -16.04 -27.63 -15.88
N HIS A 188 -16.84 -26.59 -15.76
CA HIS A 188 -18.03 -26.39 -16.58
C HIS A 188 -17.81 -25.24 -17.56
N GLU A 189 -18.10 -25.47 -18.84
CA GLU A 189 -18.01 -24.44 -19.86
C GLU A 189 -19.29 -24.38 -20.65
N LYS A 190 -19.87 -23.18 -20.74
CA LYS A 190 -21.02 -22.91 -21.60
C LYS A 190 -20.63 -21.80 -22.56
N ILE A 191 -20.44 -22.16 -23.83
CA ILE A 191 -20.14 -21.21 -24.89
C ILE A 191 -21.41 -20.96 -25.71
N GLY A 192 -21.79 -19.69 -25.88
CA GLY A 192 -23.04 -19.32 -26.54
C GLY A 192 -23.01 -19.37 -28.08
N GLN A 193 -21.83 -19.24 -28.69
CA GLN A 193 -21.68 -19.20 -30.15
C GLN A 193 -20.66 -20.21 -30.67
N ALA A 194 -19.37 -20.01 -30.39
CA ALA A 194 -18.30 -20.87 -30.92
C ALA A 194 -17.16 -21.08 -29.93
N HIS A 195 -16.76 -22.34 -29.75
CA HIS A 195 -15.50 -22.70 -29.07
C HIS A 195 -14.48 -23.01 -30.16
N LEU A 196 -13.52 -22.11 -30.35
CA LEU A 196 -12.47 -22.23 -31.36
C LEU A 196 -11.14 -22.53 -30.66
N MET A 197 -10.42 -23.54 -31.15
CA MET A 197 -9.13 -23.95 -30.60
C MET A 197 -8.19 -24.30 -31.74
N GLU A 198 -7.00 -23.70 -31.72
CA GLU A 198 -5.90 -23.99 -32.64
C GLU A 198 -4.66 -24.32 -31.79
N ALA A 199 -3.97 -25.40 -32.13
CA ALA A 199 -2.73 -25.80 -31.49
C ALA A 199 -1.68 -26.08 -32.56
N GLY A 200 -0.46 -25.57 -32.36
CA GLY A 200 0.62 -25.72 -33.35
C GLY A 200 1.16 -27.14 -33.49
N GLN A 201 1.00 -27.99 -32.46
CA GLN A 201 1.52 -29.37 -32.47
C GLN A 201 0.45 -30.41 -32.12
N GLU A 202 -0.22 -30.28 -30.97
CA GLU A 202 -1.10 -31.33 -30.47
C GLU A 202 -2.30 -30.76 -29.71
N VAL A 203 -3.46 -31.39 -29.91
CA VAL A 203 -4.61 -31.32 -29.00
C VAL A 203 -4.84 -32.74 -28.47
N HIS A 204 -4.73 -32.93 -27.15
CA HIS A 204 -4.85 -34.24 -26.51
C HIS A 204 -6.00 -34.29 -25.51
N HIS A 205 -7.04 -35.05 -25.83
CA HIS A 205 -8.13 -35.36 -24.91
C HIS A 205 -7.99 -36.77 -24.36
N LYS A 206 -7.47 -36.88 -23.13
CA LYS A 206 -7.39 -38.14 -22.39
C LYS A 206 -8.44 -38.18 -21.27
N ALA A 207 -9.32 -39.18 -21.30
CA ALA A 207 -10.26 -39.45 -20.22
C ALA A 207 -10.06 -40.87 -19.67
N GLY A 208 -10.20 -41.03 -18.35
CA GLY A 208 -10.01 -42.33 -17.70
C GLY A 208 -11.09 -43.36 -18.04
N MET A 209 -12.34 -42.91 -18.27
CA MET A 209 -13.47 -43.81 -18.53
C MET A 209 -14.17 -43.53 -19.87
N LYS A 210 -14.54 -42.28 -20.14
CA LYS A 210 -15.35 -41.93 -21.32
C LYS A 210 -15.01 -40.56 -21.88
N VAL A 211 -15.07 -40.45 -23.20
CA VAL A 211 -15.20 -39.19 -23.94
C VAL A 211 -16.49 -39.31 -24.73
N VAL A 212 -17.37 -38.31 -24.62
CA VAL A 212 -18.63 -38.25 -25.37
C VAL A 212 -18.62 -36.93 -26.15
N ILE A 213 -18.80 -37.03 -27.47
CA ILE A 213 -18.93 -35.89 -28.37
C ILE A 213 -20.29 -36.02 -29.03
N GLU A 214 -21.16 -35.04 -28.78
CA GLU A 214 -22.51 -34.98 -29.31
C GLU A 214 -22.67 -33.67 -30.09
N ALA A 215 -23.26 -33.76 -31.27
CA ALA A 215 -23.63 -32.61 -32.08
C ALA A 215 -25.04 -32.80 -32.63
N GLY A 216 -25.81 -31.72 -32.71
CA GLY A 216 -27.19 -31.79 -33.20
C GLY A 216 -27.30 -31.99 -34.70
N ALA A 217 -26.34 -31.49 -35.47
CA ALA A 217 -26.38 -31.53 -36.93
C ALA A 217 -25.24 -32.33 -37.55
N GLU A 218 -23.99 -32.11 -37.15
CA GLU A 218 -22.85 -32.74 -37.81
C GLU A 218 -21.67 -32.92 -36.85
N ILE A 219 -21.00 -34.08 -36.94
CA ILE A 219 -19.64 -34.28 -36.42
C ILE A 219 -18.74 -34.60 -37.61
N THR A 220 -17.66 -33.84 -37.78
CA THR A 220 -16.67 -34.07 -38.85
C THR A 220 -15.27 -34.14 -38.27
N LEU A 221 -14.53 -35.20 -38.62
CA LEU A 221 -13.12 -35.40 -38.29
C LEU A 221 -12.34 -35.47 -39.61
N LYS A 222 -11.40 -34.56 -39.85
CA LYS A 222 -10.64 -34.47 -41.10
C LYS A 222 -9.14 -34.54 -40.83
N ALA A 223 -8.41 -35.30 -41.65
CA ALA A 223 -6.96 -35.40 -41.62
C ALA A 223 -6.40 -35.56 -43.03
N GLY A 224 -5.62 -34.58 -43.50
CA GLY A 224 -5.13 -34.55 -44.88
C GLY A 224 -6.26 -34.66 -45.91
N GLY A 225 -6.16 -35.64 -46.81
CA GLY A 225 -7.19 -35.96 -47.82
C GLY A 225 -8.33 -36.87 -47.33
N SER A 226 -8.32 -37.31 -46.07
CA SER A 226 -9.30 -38.23 -45.50
C SER A 226 -10.25 -37.54 -44.53
N PHE A 227 -11.47 -38.04 -44.39
CA PHE A 227 -12.42 -37.56 -43.39
C PHE A 227 -13.43 -38.63 -42.95
N LEU A 228 -13.97 -38.42 -41.75
CA LEU A 228 -15.18 -39.05 -41.23
C LEU A 228 -16.20 -37.94 -40.98
N LYS A 229 -17.42 -38.14 -41.45
CA LYS A 229 -18.54 -37.22 -41.22
C LYS A 229 -19.77 -38.00 -40.77
N ILE A 230 -20.43 -37.50 -39.73
CA ILE A 230 -21.70 -38.01 -39.20
C ILE A 230 -22.70 -36.88 -39.30
N ASP A 231 -23.80 -37.10 -40.03
CA ASP A 231 -24.89 -36.13 -40.20
C ASP A 231 -26.24 -36.87 -40.33
N PRO A 232 -27.39 -36.20 -40.57
CA PRO A 232 -28.68 -36.87 -40.69
C PRO A 232 -28.79 -37.86 -41.85
N SER A 233 -27.88 -37.82 -42.84
CA SER A 233 -27.84 -38.77 -43.95
C SER A 233 -27.12 -40.09 -43.61
N GLY A 234 -26.36 -40.11 -42.51
CA GLY A 234 -25.66 -41.29 -42.01
C GLY A 234 -24.19 -41.03 -41.68
N VAL A 235 -23.37 -42.08 -41.82
CA VAL A 235 -21.92 -42.04 -41.56
C VAL A 235 -21.17 -42.14 -42.89
N THR A 236 -20.40 -41.11 -43.23
CA THR A 236 -19.53 -41.06 -44.40
C THR A 236 -18.07 -41.22 -43.99
N ILE A 237 -17.36 -42.18 -44.60
CA ILE A 237 -15.93 -42.43 -44.37
C ILE A 237 -15.21 -42.40 -45.72
N VAL A 238 -14.28 -41.47 -45.89
CA VAL A 238 -13.54 -41.27 -47.15
C VAL A 238 -12.04 -41.19 -46.88
N GLY A 239 -11.27 -41.91 -47.70
CA GLY A 239 -9.81 -41.85 -47.74
C GLY A 239 -9.26 -42.79 -48.82
N PRO A 240 -7.96 -42.67 -49.19
CA PRO A 240 -7.35 -43.54 -50.21
C PRO A 240 -7.43 -45.04 -49.89
N GLN A 241 -7.42 -45.38 -48.59
CA GLN A 241 -7.64 -46.73 -48.08
C GLN A 241 -8.36 -46.64 -46.72
N VAL A 242 -9.40 -47.46 -46.53
CA VAL A 242 -10.11 -47.61 -45.25
C VAL A 242 -9.84 -49.01 -44.72
N LYS A 243 -9.13 -49.12 -43.59
CA LYS A 243 -8.82 -50.40 -42.93
C LYS A 243 -9.81 -50.65 -41.81
N ILE A 244 -10.57 -51.74 -41.89
CA ILE A 244 -11.50 -52.19 -40.85
C ILE A 244 -11.01 -53.54 -40.34
N ASN A 245 -10.66 -53.63 -39.05
CA ASN A 245 -10.11 -54.83 -38.42
C ASN A 245 -8.86 -55.42 -39.12
N SER A 246 -8.04 -54.58 -39.77
CA SER A 246 -6.90 -55.03 -40.59
C SER A 246 -5.50 -54.82 -39.94
N GLY A 247 -5.44 -54.74 -38.61
CA GLY A 247 -4.20 -54.46 -37.84
C GLY A 247 -3.78 -52.98 -37.79
N GLY A 248 -2.84 -52.64 -36.90
CA GLY A 248 -2.31 -51.27 -36.67
C GLY A 248 -2.06 -50.95 -35.19
N SER A 249 -1.50 -49.78 -34.90
CA SER A 249 -1.36 -49.23 -33.54
C SER A 249 -1.98 -47.82 -33.45
N PRO A 250 -2.65 -47.46 -32.35
CA PRO A 250 -3.15 -46.09 -32.17
C PRO A 250 -1.99 -45.10 -32.04
N GLY A 251 -2.25 -43.82 -32.32
CA GLY A 251 -1.35 -42.75 -31.94
C GLY A 251 -1.25 -42.59 -30.42
N SER A 252 -0.16 -42.04 -29.93
CA SER A 252 0.05 -41.69 -28.52
C SER A 252 0.16 -40.18 -28.36
N GLY A 253 -0.57 -39.59 -27.42
CA GLY A 253 -0.41 -38.18 -27.07
C GLY A 253 0.61 -37.94 -25.97
N SER A 254 1.10 -36.71 -25.84
CA SER A 254 2.22 -36.33 -24.96
C SER A 254 1.96 -36.47 -23.44
N GLY A 255 0.69 -36.62 -23.03
CA GLY A 255 0.27 -36.52 -21.63
C GLY A 255 0.18 -35.06 -21.13
N GLN A 256 -0.38 -34.87 -19.93
CA GLN A 256 -0.47 -33.55 -19.28
C GLN A 256 0.66 -33.36 -18.26
N ALA A 257 1.15 -32.13 -18.12
CA ALA A 257 2.18 -31.74 -17.16
C ALA A 257 1.85 -30.39 -16.47
N ALA A 258 0.59 -30.17 -16.10
CA ALA A 258 0.15 -28.92 -15.48
C ALA A 258 0.81 -28.69 -14.11
N GLN A 259 1.30 -27.47 -13.88
CA GLN A 259 1.94 -27.06 -12.63
C GLN A 259 0.96 -26.29 -11.73
N GLY A 260 1.22 -26.28 -10.42
CA GLY A 260 0.44 -25.49 -9.45
C GLY A 260 1.03 -24.08 -9.26
N PRO A 261 0.24 -23.12 -8.77
CA PRO A 261 0.73 -21.78 -8.46
C PRO A 261 1.65 -21.77 -7.23
N ARG A 262 2.48 -20.72 -7.12
CA ARG A 262 3.23 -20.38 -5.89
C ARG A 262 2.27 -19.74 -4.87
N LEU A 263 2.56 -19.91 -3.57
CA LEU A 263 1.79 -19.30 -2.48
C LEU A 263 2.18 -17.83 -2.27
N ALA A 264 1.24 -17.02 -1.78
CA ALA A 264 1.47 -15.62 -1.49
C ALA A 264 2.25 -15.45 -0.17
N GLU A 265 2.96 -14.32 -0.02
CA GLU A 265 3.64 -13.97 1.24
C GLU A 265 2.68 -13.23 2.18
N GLU A 266 2.84 -13.44 3.50
CA GLU A 266 2.11 -12.70 4.52
C GLU A 266 2.76 -11.33 4.77
N ALA A 267 1.94 -10.30 5.02
CA ALA A 267 2.45 -9.01 5.49
C ALA A 267 3.05 -9.16 6.91
N GLU A 268 4.12 -8.40 7.21
CA GLU A 268 4.76 -8.51 8.51
C GLU A 268 3.85 -7.92 9.60
N THR A 269 3.55 -8.71 10.63
CA THR A 269 2.84 -8.18 11.80
C THR A 269 3.82 -7.43 12.69
N GLU A 270 3.73 -6.09 12.71
CA GLU A 270 4.53 -5.31 13.65
C GLU A 270 4.09 -5.60 15.09
N SER A 271 4.93 -6.32 15.84
CA SER A 271 4.72 -6.52 17.27
C SER A 271 4.97 -5.21 18.02
N HIS A 272 3.89 -4.57 18.45
CA HIS A 272 3.99 -3.39 19.31
C HIS A 272 3.97 -3.88 20.76
N GLN A 273 5.00 -3.56 21.56
CA GLN A 273 4.90 -3.71 23.00
C GLN A 273 3.71 -2.86 23.46
N ALA A 274 2.68 -3.50 24.02
CA ALA A 274 1.56 -2.78 24.61
C ALA A 274 2.12 -1.82 25.67
N VAL A 275 2.09 -0.52 25.36
CA VAL A 275 2.40 0.50 26.35
C VAL A 275 1.24 0.49 27.32
N ALA A 276 1.40 -0.25 28.43
CA ALA A 276 0.43 -0.19 29.51
C ALA A 276 0.23 1.29 29.86
N PRO A 277 -1.02 1.77 29.98
CA PRO A 277 -1.26 3.16 30.34
C PRO A 277 -0.46 3.47 31.61
N VAL A 278 0.31 4.56 31.59
CA VAL A 278 1.12 4.97 32.73
C VAL A 278 0.18 5.29 33.88
N ASN A 279 -0.11 4.28 34.71
CA ASN A 279 -0.96 4.40 35.88
C ASN A 279 -0.08 4.90 37.02
N ARG A 280 0.37 6.16 36.92
CA ARG A 280 1.04 6.88 38.02
C ARG A 280 0.05 7.87 38.64
N PRO A 281 -0.98 7.39 39.38
CA PRO A 281 -2.00 8.24 39.97
C PRO A 281 -1.42 9.29 40.92
N ALA A 282 -0.26 9.02 41.54
CA ALA A 282 0.47 10.01 42.33
C ALA A 282 1.00 11.17 41.48
N GLN A 283 1.58 10.91 40.30
CA GLN A 283 2.06 11.96 39.39
C GLN A 283 0.91 12.72 38.75
N LEU A 284 -0.17 12.02 38.37
CA LEU A 284 -1.38 12.65 37.84
C LEU A 284 -2.02 13.58 38.89
N LYS A 285 -2.14 13.13 40.14
CA LYS A 285 -2.61 13.96 41.26
C LYS A 285 -1.71 15.17 41.50
N THR A 286 -0.40 15.03 41.37
CA THR A 286 0.55 16.15 41.51
C THR A 286 0.44 17.15 40.36
N LEU A 287 0.29 16.68 39.12
CA LEU A 287 0.09 17.55 37.93
C LEU A 287 -1.25 18.29 37.95
N LEU A 288 -2.28 17.72 38.59
CA LEU A 288 -3.59 18.33 38.77
C LEU A 288 -3.65 19.31 39.97
N LYS A 289 -2.62 19.39 40.81
CA LYS A 289 -2.55 20.43 41.84
C LYS A 289 -2.25 21.75 41.17
N ALA A 290 -3.14 22.72 41.37
CA ALA A 290 -2.88 24.11 40.98
C ALA A 290 -1.54 24.57 41.59
N PRO A 291 -0.77 25.42 40.89
CA PRO A 291 0.42 26.01 41.47
C PRO A 291 0.04 26.75 42.76
N PRO A 292 0.87 26.74 43.81
CA PRO A 292 0.57 27.50 45.02
C PRO A 292 0.52 28.99 44.66
N SER A 293 -0.67 29.56 44.69
CA SER A 293 -0.90 31.00 44.67
C SER A 293 -0.52 31.57 46.04
N CYS A 294 0.20 32.69 46.05
CA CYS A 294 0.38 33.49 47.25
C CYS A 294 -0.91 34.28 47.50
N GLU A 295 -1.35 34.41 48.76
CA GLU A 295 -2.57 35.16 49.14
C GLU A 295 -2.62 36.59 48.56
N ILE A 296 -1.45 37.20 48.32
CA ILE A 296 -1.34 38.54 47.71
C ILE A 296 -1.83 38.55 46.25
N CYS A 297 -1.70 37.44 45.51
CA CYS A 297 -2.11 37.33 44.12
C CYS A 297 -3.60 37.00 43.94
N GLU A 298 -4.28 36.60 45.01
CA GLU A 298 -5.71 36.22 45.00
C GLU A 298 -6.62 37.28 45.64
N ASP A 299 -6.06 38.32 46.26
CA ASP A 299 -6.83 39.40 46.88
C ASP A 299 -7.36 40.39 45.81
N PRO A 300 -8.68 40.42 45.54
CA PRO A 300 -9.26 41.37 44.59
C PRO A 300 -9.29 42.82 45.14
N SER A 301 -8.80 43.05 46.37
CA SER A 301 -8.73 44.39 46.97
C SER A 301 -7.45 45.17 46.67
N GLN A 302 -6.41 44.55 46.10
CA GLN A 302 -5.24 45.28 45.59
C GLN A 302 -5.37 45.53 44.08
N GLY A 303 -6.23 46.49 43.75
CA GLY A 303 -6.26 47.07 42.42
C GLY A 303 -4.96 47.81 42.08
N THR A 304 -4.48 47.59 40.86
CA THR A 304 -3.64 48.49 40.03
C THR A 304 -2.45 49.18 40.69
N LEU A 305 -1.25 48.73 40.31
CA LEU A 305 -0.17 49.62 39.87
C LEU A 305 0.37 49.12 38.52
#